data_AF-A0AAN9YQ75-F1
#
_entry.id   AF-A0AAN9YQ75-F1
#
_cell.length_a   1.000
_cell.length_b   1.000
_cell.length_c   1.000
_cell.angle_alpha   90.00
_cell.angle_beta   90.00
_cell.angle_gamma   90.00
#
_symmetry.space_group_name_H-M   'P 1'
#
loop_
_entity.id
_entity.type
_entity.pdbx_description
1 polymer ?
#
loop_
_entity_poly.entity_id
_entity_poly.type
_entity_poly.pdbx_seq_one_letter_code
_entity_poly.pdbx_strand_id
1 'polypeptide(L)'
;MYGDLGNKLVQHAKRTQNLTHLPPYQTEIVRAVTREVRDLDKDVARLLEPFQGSFVPTDDQATACTLLVNHLSMRRNKRCLLAYHRTRTDRLEELVWKGYDVVDLAGQQVRDGPGGAGNGIGSSDGNTSSLSPQEEDYVRQYSDLLAAYKGQYTDIDLTGSLEPPRDLFIDVRVLKDAGEIQTEYGFTFAKVTLNV
;
A
#
# COMPACT_ATOMS: atom_id res chain seq x y z
N MET A 1 -2.08 -3.91 26.87
CA MET A 1 -1.98 -5.38 26.82
C MET A 1 -1.18 -5.77 25.58
N TYR A 2 -0.55 -6.94 25.56
CA TYR A 2 0.18 -7.40 24.36
C TYR A 2 -0.75 -7.50 23.15
N GLY A 3 -0.27 -7.04 21.99
CA GLY A 3 -1.01 -7.14 20.72
C GLY A 3 -2.11 -6.09 20.49
N ASP A 4 -2.32 -5.12 21.39
CA ASP A 4 -3.28 -4.03 21.20
C ASP A 4 -2.92 -3.16 19.98
N LEU A 5 -1.63 -2.90 19.79
CA LEU A 5 -1.11 -2.15 18.64
C LEU A 5 -1.37 -2.89 17.33
N GLY A 6 -1.19 -4.21 17.32
CA GLY A 6 -1.51 -5.05 16.17
C GLY A 6 -2.99 -4.99 15.79
N ASN A 7 -3.90 -4.97 16.77
CA ASN A 7 -5.33 -4.84 16.50
C ASN A 7 -5.69 -3.46 15.91
N LYS A 8 -5.08 -2.37 16.41
CA LYS A 8 -5.26 -1.03 15.82
C LYS A 8 -4.80 -0.98 14.37
N LEU A 9 -3.67 -1.62 14.05
CA LEU A 9 -3.13 -1.70 12.69
C LEU A 9 -4.08 -2.45 11.75
N VAL A 10 -4.66 -3.57 12.20
CA VAL A 10 -5.64 -4.34 11.42
C VAL A 10 -6.95 -3.57 11.23
N GLN A 11 -7.41 -2.83 12.24
CA GLN A 11 -8.58 -1.96 12.09
C GLN A 11 -8.32 -0.87 11.06
N HIS A 12 -7.11 -0.30 11.03
CA HIS A 12 -6.74 0.64 9.99
C HIS A 12 -6.73 -0.02 8.61
N ALA A 13 -6.15 -1.21 8.46
CA ALA A 13 -6.19 -1.97 7.20
C ALA A 13 -7.61 -2.20 6.70
N LYS A 14 -8.54 -2.56 7.60
CA LYS A 14 -9.96 -2.74 7.26
C LYS A 14 -10.62 -1.44 6.79
N ARG A 15 -10.26 -0.29 7.37
CA ARG A 15 -10.75 1.02 6.90
C ARG A 15 -10.20 1.35 5.51
N THR A 16 -8.93 1.02 5.25
CA THR A 16 -8.30 1.23 3.94
C THR A 16 -9.01 0.49 2.81
N GLN A 17 -9.54 -0.72 3.05
CA GLN A 17 -10.28 -1.48 2.03
C GLN A 17 -11.53 -0.76 1.52
N ASN A 18 -12.15 0.09 2.35
CA ASN A 18 -13.37 0.83 1.98
C ASN A 18 -13.07 2.20 1.37
N LEU A 19 -11.80 2.63 1.36
CA LEU A 19 -11.40 3.96 0.88
C LEU A 19 -10.96 3.89 -0.59
N THR A 20 -11.29 4.94 -1.33
CA THR A 20 -10.87 5.09 -2.72
C THR A 20 -9.39 5.50 -2.83
N HIS A 21 -8.92 6.33 -1.90
CA HIS A 21 -7.52 6.75 -1.82
C HIS A 21 -6.76 5.95 -0.74
N LEU A 22 -5.45 5.83 -0.92
CA LEU A 22 -4.59 5.16 0.05
C LEU A 22 -4.23 6.12 1.19
N PRO A 23 -4.54 5.79 2.46
CA PRO A 23 -4.14 6.61 3.60
C PRO A 23 -2.63 6.51 3.86
N PRO A 24 -2.05 7.47 4.61
CA PRO A 24 -0.65 7.46 4.98
C PRO A 24 -0.19 6.15 5.63
N TYR A 25 1.00 5.72 5.28
CA TYR A 25 1.65 4.57 5.88
C TYR A 25 1.93 4.82 7.38
N GLN A 26 1.47 3.91 8.23
CA GLN A 26 1.60 4.02 9.69
C GLN A 26 2.97 3.55 10.21
N THR A 27 4.03 4.28 9.86
CA THR A 27 5.42 3.94 10.23
C THR A 27 5.59 3.72 11.74
N GLU A 28 5.00 4.60 12.55
CA GLU A 28 5.19 4.57 14.00
C GLU A 28 4.55 3.34 14.67
N ILE A 29 3.35 2.95 14.22
CA ILE A 29 2.66 1.76 14.75
C ILE A 29 3.41 0.49 14.31
N VAL A 30 3.85 0.42 13.05
CA VAL A 30 4.65 -0.72 12.56
C VAL A 30 5.97 -0.85 13.32
N ARG A 31 6.68 0.26 13.55
CA ARG A 31 7.90 0.29 14.37
C ARG A 31 7.63 -0.11 15.82
N ALA A 32 6.52 0.30 16.41
CA ALA A 32 6.15 -0.06 17.77
C ALA A 32 5.85 -1.56 17.90
N VAL A 33 5.06 -2.13 16.99
CA VAL A 33 4.77 -3.58 16.96
C VAL A 33 6.05 -4.39 16.73
N THR A 34 6.97 -3.91 15.88
CA THR A 34 8.25 -4.59 15.62
C THR A 34 9.16 -4.56 16.86
N ARG A 35 9.19 -3.44 17.60
CA ARG A 35 9.90 -3.35 18.88
C ARG A 35 9.31 -4.31 19.91
N GLU A 36 7.98 -4.34 20.04
CA GLU A 36 7.27 -5.27 20.93
C GLU A 36 7.64 -6.74 20.63
N VAL A 37 7.69 -7.14 19.36
CA VAL A 37 8.11 -8.50 18.97
C VAL A 37 9.56 -8.77 19.36
N ARG A 38 10.48 -7.82 19.14
CA ARG A 38 11.90 -7.98 19.52
C ARG A 38 12.09 -8.03 21.03
N ASP A 39 11.29 -7.29 21.78
CA ASP A 39 11.37 -7.29 23.24
C ASP A 39 10.83 -8.61 23.81
N LEU A 40 9.72 -9.13 23.27
CA LEU A 40 9.22 -10.48 23.60
C LEU A 40 10.23 -11.58 23.26
N ASP A 41 10.95 -11.46 22.15
CA ASP A 41 11.99 -12.43 21.75
C ASP A 41 13.18 -12.40 22.73
N LYS A 42 13.63 -11.20 23.15
CA LYS A 42 14.64 -11.05 24.20
C LYS A 42 14.17 -11.62 25.53
N ASP A 43 12.90 -11.44 25.89
CA ASP A 43 12.33 -12.00 27.12
C ASP A 43 12.35 -13.53 27.08
N VAL A 44 11.97 -14.12 25.96
CA VAL A 44 12.05 -15.57 25.73
C VAL A 44 13.50 -16.06 25.83
N ALA A 45 14.46 -15.36 25.22
CA ALA A 45 15.88 -15.72 25.30
C ALA A 45 16.40 -15.68 26.75
N ARG A 46 16.04 -14.66 27.53
CA ARG A 46 16.42 -14.54 28.95
C ARG A 46 15.81 -15.64 29.82
N LEU A 47 14.57 -16.05 29.55
CA LEU A 47 13.93 -17.16 30.26
C LEU A 47 14.58 -18.52 29.93
N LEU A 48 15.13 -18.68 28.73
CA LEU A 48 15.77 -19.92 28.29
C LEU A 48 17.26 -20.01 28.65
N GLU A 49 17.91 -18.89 28.94
CA GLU A 49 19.34 -18.83 29.31
C GLU A 49 19.75 -19.82 30.42
N PRO A 50 18.98 -19.97 31.53
CA PRO A 50 19.33 -20.89 32.62
C PRO A 50 19.32 -22.37 32.21
N PHE A 51 18.54 -22.72 31.18
CA PHE A 51 18.32 -24.11 30.79
C PHE A 51 19.36 -24.63 29.77
N GLN A 52 20.21 -23.76 29.21
CA GLN A 52 21.32 -24.10 28.30
C GLN A 52 20.95 -25.15 27.22
N GLY A 53 19.71 -25.11 26.70
CA GLY A 53 19.21 -26.03 25.67
C GLY A 53 18.57 -27.34 26.18
N SER A 54 18.63 -27.63 27.48
CA SER A 54 17.97 -28.78 28.13
C SER A 54 16.71 -28.36 28.90
N PHE A 55 15.77 -27.71 28.22
CA PHE A 55 14.48 -27.35 28.83
C PHE A 55 13.50 -28.52 28.75
N VAL A 56 13.06 -29.02 29.90
CA VAL A 56 12.01 -30.05 30.00
C VAL A 56 10.71 -29.36 30.45
N PRO A 57 9.68 -29.27 29.59
CA PRO A 57 8.43 -28.55 29.91
C PRO A 57 7.65 -29.10 31.11
N THR A 58 7.87 -30.37 31.47
CA THR A 58 7.18 -31.03 32.60
C THR A 58 7.74 -30.63 33.95
N ASP A 59 9.02 -30.27 34.01
CA ASP A 59 9.72 -29.93 35.26
C ASP A 59 9.40 -28.49 35.71
N ASP A 60 9.15 -27.59 34.76
CA ASP A 60 8.74 -26.21 35.01
C ASP A 60 7.57 -25.78 34.14
N GLN A 61 6.37 -26.19 34.57
CA GLN A 61 5.11 -25.89 33.88
C GLN A 61 4.83 -24.38 33.80
N ALA A 62 5.25 -23.58 34.80
CA ALA A 62 5.00 -22.15 34.83
C ALA A 62 5.80 -21.41 33.75
N THR A 63 7.08 -21.75 33.60
CA THR A 63 7.92 -21.20 32.53
C THR A 63 7.46 -21.70 31.16
N ALA A 64 7.05 -22.97 31.02
CA ALA A 64 6.51 -23.50 29.78
C ALA A 64 5.26 -22.72 29.30
N CYS A 65 4.32 -22.43 30.21
CA CYS A 65 3.15 -21.60 29.90
C CYS A 65 3.55 -20.18 29.47
N THR A 66 4.52 -19.56 30.16
CA THR A 66 4.99 -18.21 29.84
C THR A 66 5.62 -18.15 28.44
N LEU A 67 6.50 -19.12 28.12
CA LEU A 67 7.11 -19.25 26.80
C LEU A 67 6.06 -19.43 25.71
N LEU A 68 5.03 -20.26 25.96
CA LEU A 68 3.94 -20.46 25.01
C LEU A 68 3.16 -19.17 24.76
N VAL A 69 2.79 -18.43 25.82
CA VAL A 69 2.07 -17.16 25.69
C VAL A 69 2.89 -16.12 24.93
N ASN A 70 4.18 -16.00 25.21
CA ASN A 70 5.08 -15.09 24.50
C ASN A 70 5.19 -15.49 23.02
N HIS A 71 5.35 -16.78 22.72
CA HIS A 71 5.41 -17.28 21.35
C HIS A 71 4.13 -17.01 20.57
N LEU A 72 2.96 -17.28 21.16
CA LEU A 72 1.66 -16.99 20.54
C LEU A 72 1.47 -15.49 20.29
N SER A 73 1.89 -14.65 21.24
CA SER A 73 1.84 -13.19 21.12
C SER A 73 2.73 -12.67 19.97
N MET A 74 3.95 -13.19 19.84
CA MET A 74 4.83 -12.86 18.70
C MET A 74 4.21 -13.28 17.36
N ARG A 75 3.66 -14.50 17.27
CA ARG A 75 2.98 -14.97 16.05
C ARG A 75 1.76 -14.13 15.70
N ARG A 76 1.00 -13.68 16.71
CA ARG A 76 -0.13 -12.76 16.52
C ARG A 76 0.32 -11.43 15.92
N ASN A 77 1.36 -10.81 16.49
CA ASN A 77 1.91 -9.56 15.98
C ASN A 77 2.43 -9.70 14.55
N LYS A 78 3.16 -10.78 14.24
CA LYS A 78 3.61 -11.08 12.87
C LYS A 78 2.43 -11.19 11.90
N ARG A 79 1.36 -11.88 12.28
CA ARG A 79 0.16 -12.03 11.43
C ARG A 79 -0.53 -10.69 11.18
N CYS A 80 -0.65 -9.83 12.20
CA CYS A 80 -1.23 -8.49 12.05
C CYS A 80 -0.42 -7.60 11.11
N LEU A 81 0.91 -7.62 11.22
CA LEU A 81 1.82 -6.90 10.32
C LEU A 81 1.65 -7.36 8.87
N LEU A 82 1.71 -8.67 8.62
CA LEU A 82 1.57 -9.22 7.28
C LEU A 82 0.20 -8.92 6.66
N ALA A 83 -0.88 -8.99 7.45
CA ALA A 83 -2.21 -8.65 6.97
C ALA A 83 -2.32 -7.17 6.55
N TYR A 84 -1.75 -6.26 7.35
CA TYR A 84 -1.70 -4.84 7.02
C TYR A 84 -0.91 -4.57 5.74
N HIS A 85 0.31 -5.12 5.62
CA HIS A 85 1.13 -4.96 4.43
C HIS A 85 0.47 -5.56 3.19
N ARG A 86 -0.10 -6.77 3.30
CA ARG A 86 -0.78 -7.42 2.17
C ARG A 86 -1.96 -6.59 1.66
N THR A 87 -2.78 -6.06 2.57
CA THR A 87 -3.92 -5.21 2.21
C THR A 87 -3.46 -3.95 1.46
N ARG A 88 -2.32 -3.37 1.86
CA ARG A 88 -1.75 -2.21 1.18
C ARG A 88 -1.15 -2.55 -0.17
N THR A 89 -0.40 -3.65 -0.30
CA THR A 89 0.14 -4.09 -1.59
C THR A 89 -0.99 -4.43 -2.57
N ASP A 90 -2.04 -5.12 -2.13
CA ASP A 90 -3.22 -5.41 -2.96
C ASP A 90 -3.81 -4.13 -3.56
N ARG A 91 -3.91 -3.07 -2.75
CA ARG A 91 -4.43 -1.77 -3.20
C ARG A 91 -3.47 -1.06 -4.15
N LEU A 92 -2.17 -1.13 -3.87
CA LEU A 92 -1.15 -0.54 -4.74
C LEU A 92 -1.11 -1.22 -6.11
N GLU A 93 -1.14 -2.56 -6.13
CA GLU A 93 -1.24 -3.34 -7.36
C GLU A 93 -2.49 -2.93 -8.16
N GLU A 94 -3.66 -2.84 -7.52
CA GLU A 94 -4.90 -2.37 -8.18
C GLU A 94 -4.76 -0.96 -8.80
N LEU A 95 -4.07 -0.05 -8.12
CA LEU A 95 -3.84 1.31 -8.65
C LEU A 95 -2.89 1.29 -9.86
N VAL A 96 -1.85 0.46 -9.84
CA VAL A 96 -0.95 0.28 -10.99
C VAL A 96 -1.71 -0.28 -12.19
N TRP A 97 -2.60 -1.26 -11.98
CA TRP A 97 -3.45 -1.81 -13.05
C TRP A 97 -4.45 -0.80 -13.62
N LYS A 98 -4.85 0.21 -12.83
CA LYS A 98 -5.69 1.33 -13.30
C LYS A 98 -4.89 2.43 -14.02
N GLY A 99 -3.58 2.27 -14.17
CA GLY A 99 -2.72 3.21 -14.88
C GLY A 99 -2.28 4.42 -14.06
N TYR A 100 -2.41 4.39 -12.73
CA TYR A 100 -1.82 5.44 -11.89
C TYR A 100 -0.31 5.23 -11.77
N ASP A 101 0.47 6.27 -12.06
CA ASP A 101 1.92 6.24 -11.87
C ASP A 101 2.29 6.63 -10.42
N VAL A 102 3.49 6.23 -9.96
CA VAL A 102 4.02 6.50 -8.61
C VAL A 102 3.91 7.98 -8.24
N VAL A 103 4.09 8.87 -9.21
CA VAL A 103 3.97 10.33 -9.04
C VAL A 103 2.52 10.74 -8.75
N ASP A 104 1.54 10.11 -9.39
CA ASP A 104 0.11 10.37 -9.16
C ASP A 104 -0.34 9.81 -7.81
N LEU A 105 0.19 8.66 -7.38
CA LEU A 105 -0.09 8.09 -6.06
C LEU A 105 0.48 8.97 -4.93
N ALA A 106 1.66 9.57 -5.12
CA ALA A 106 2.25 10.51 -4.17
C ALA A 106 1.44 11.82 -4.06
N GLY A 107 0.80 12.26 -5.15
CA GLY A 107 0.03 13.51 -5.23
C GLY A 107 -1.44 13.45 -4.78
N GLN A 108 -2.00 12.26 -4.50
CA GLN A 108 -3.44 12.07 -4.24
C GLN A 108 -4.00 12.85 -3.03
N GLN A 109 -3.18 13.35 -2.10
CA GLN A 109 -3.66 14.15 -0.96
C GLN A 109 -3.94 15.63 -1.28
N VAL A 110 -3.40 16.17 -2.38
CA VAL A 110 -3.51 17.61 -2.68
C VAL A 110 -4.85 17.97 -3.34
N ARG A 111 -5.59 16.99 -3.89
CA ARG A 111 -6.76 17.28 -4.74
C ARG A 111 -8.13 17.29 -4.05
N ASP A 112 -8.27 16.72 -2.85
CA ASP A 112 -9.57 16.59 -2.15
C ASP A 112 -9.76 17.57 -0.95
N GLY A 113 -8.94 18.63 -0.86
CA GLY A 113 -9.20 19.73 0.08
C GLY A 113 -10.37 20.60 -0.38
N PRO A 114 -11.42 20.83 0.43
CA PRO A 114 -12.52 21.72 0.07
C PRO A 114 -12.04 23.18 0.17
N GLY A 115 -11.44 23.70 -0.91
CA GLY A 115 -10.87 25.04 -0.93
C GLY A 115 -10.09 25.38 -2.21
N GLY A 116 -10.60 24.99 -3.37
CA GLY A 116 -9.97 25.27 -4.66
C GLY A 116 -10.28 26.68 -5.19
N ALA A 117 -9.50 27.68 -4.77
CA ALA A 117 -9.30 28.93 -5.53
C ALA A 117 -8.09 29.69 -4.97
N GLY A 118 -6.94 29.62 -5.64
CA GLY A 118 -5.76 30.40 -5.24
C GLY A 118 -4.52 30.09 -6.08
N ASN A 119 -4.32 30.89 -7.12
CA ASN A 119 -3.12 30.96 -7.94
C ASN A 119 -1.90 31.32 -7.06
N GLY A 120 -0.83 30.52 -7.05
CA GLY A 120 0.35 30.78 -6.23
C GLY A 120 1.59 30.00 -6.65
N ILE A 121 2.48 30.67 -7.37
CA ILE A 121 3.89 30.31 -7.53
C ILE A 121 4.54 30.38 -6.14
N GLY A 122 4.97 29.26 -5.56
CA GLY A 122 5.69 29.27 -4.29
C GLY A 122 5.79 27.91 -3.58
N SER A 123 7.04 27.51 -3.31
CA SER A 123 7.51 26.47 -2.38
C SER A 123 7.22 25.01 -2.68
N SER A 124 8.30 24.34 -3.11
CA SER A 124 8.57 22.91 -2.99
C SER A 124 8.70 22.50 -1.51
N ASP A 125 7.62 22.52 -0.74
CA ASP A 125 7.64 22.10 0.67
C ASP A 125 6.54 21.10 0.97
N GLY A 126 6.97 19.85 1.22
CA GLY A 126 6.15 18.81 1.81
C GLY A 126 5.50 17.86 0.81
N ASN A 127 6.30 17.06 0.11
CA ASN A 127 5.83 15.82 -0.51
C ASN A 127 5.35 14.88 0.62
N THR A 128 4.12 15.05 1.11
CA THR A 128 3.49 14.13 2.07
C THR A 128 3.06 12.88 1.32
N SER A 129 4.05 12.16 0.77
CA SER A 129 3.81 10.87 0.16
C SER A 129 3.12 10.00 1.19
N SER A 130 1.90 9.56 0.86
CA SER A 130 1.13 8.61 1.67
C SER A 130 1.80 7.23 1.73
N LEU A 131 2.82 7.04 0.89
CA LEU A 131 3.63 5.85 0.73
C LEU A 131 4.87 5.91 1.61
N SER A 132 5.26 4.74 2.12
CA SER A 132 6.61 4.58 2.64
C SER A 132 7.63 4.47 1.49
N PRO A 133 8.91 4.83 1.70
CA PRO A 133 9.95 4.64 0.68
C PRO A 133 10.04 3.20 0.18
N GLN A 134 9.81 2.23 1.07
CA GLN A 134 9.82 0.80 0.71
C GLN A 134 8.64 0.42 -0.19
N GLU A 135 7.49 1.08 -0.04
CA GLU A 135 6.34 0.87 -0.92
C GLU A 135 6.57 1.54 -2.29
N GLU A 136 7.22 2.70 -2.35
CA GLU A 136 7.58 3.33 -3.62
C GLU A 136 8.50 2.44 -4.45
N ASP A 137 9.53 1.87 -3.84
CA ASP A 137 10.44 0.95 -4.52
C ASP A 137 9.73 -0.32 -5.00
N TYR A 138 8.81 -0.84 -4.19
CA TYR A 138 7.97 -2.00 -4.57
C TYR A 138 7.10 -1.69 -5.79
N VAL A 139 6.42 -0.54 -5.79
CA VAL A 139 5.55 -0.13 -6.91
C VAL A 139 6.35 0.08 -8.18
N ARG A 140 7.55 0.68 -8.11
CA ARG A 140 8.44 0.83 -9.27
C ARG A 140 8.80 -0.53 -9.86
N GLN A 141 9.27 -1.46 -9.04
CA GLN A 141 9.62 -2.81 -9.50
C GLN A 141 8.41 -3.56 -10.06
N TYR A 142 7.23 -3.38 -9.48
CA TYR A 142 6.00 -3.98 -9.98
C TYR A 142 5.56 -3.39 -11.33
N SER A 143 5.69 -2.07 -11.49
CA SER A 143 5.42 -1.37 -12.75
C SER A 143 6.37 -1.82 -13.86
N ASP A 144 7.66 -1.96 -13.55
CA ASP A 144 8.66 -2.48 -14.49
C ASP A 144 8.34 -3.93 -14.91
N LEU A 145 7.93 -4.77 -13.96
CA LEU A 145 7.50 -6.15 -14.23
C LEU A 145 6.25 -6.18 -15.11
N LEU A 146 5.28 -5.31 -14.83
CA LEU A 146 4.07 -5.18 -15.64
C LEU A 146 4.38 -4.69 -17.05
N ALA A 147 5.29 -3.71 -17.20
CA ALA A 147 5.73 -3.21 -18.50
C ALA A 147 6.45 -4.31 -19.31
N ALA A 148 7.31 -5.10 -18.66
CA ALA A 148 7.96 -6.25 -19.30
C ALA A 148 6.95 -7.32 -19.74
N TYR A 149 5.90 -7.55 -18.95
CA TYR A 149 4.82 -8.48 -19.30
C TYR A 149 3.98 -7.97 -20.47
N LYS A 150 3.60 -6.69 -20.47
CA LYS A 150 2.91 -6.03 -21.58
C LYS A 150 3.72 -6.05 -22.87
N GLY A 151 5.04 -5.89 -22.78
CA GLY A 151 5.93 -5.92 -23.94
C GLY A 151 5.90 -7.24 -24.73
N GLN A 152 5.42 -8.33 -24.14
CA GLN A 152 5.22 -9.61 -24.84
C GLN A 152 3.97 -9.61 -25.74
N TYR A 153 2.99 -8.75 -25.44
CA TYR A 153 1.70 -8.65 -26.12
C TYR A 153 1.51 -7.23 -26.65
N THR A 154 2.12 -6.92 -27.79
CA THR A 154 2.04 -5.58 -28.41
C THR A 154 0.64 -5.23 -28.92
N ASP A 155 -0.17 -6.24 -29.23
CA ASP A 155 -1.47 -6.08 -29.88
C ASP A 155 -2.62 -5.99 -28.88
N ILE A 156 -2.34 -6.17 -27.57
CA ILE A 156 -3.35 -6.26 -26.52
C ILE A 156 -2.96 -5.34 -25.37
N ASP A 157 -3.76 -4.30 -25.14
CA ASP A 157 -3.61 -3.48 -23.94
C ASP A 157 -4.23 -4.18 -22.72
N LEU A 158 -3.36 -4.74 -21.88
CA LEU A 158 -3.74 -5.43 -20.64
C LEU A 158 -4.25 -4.50 -19.54
N THR A 159 -4.02 -3.19 -19.65
CA THR A 159 -4.55 -2.17 -18.72
C THR A 159 -5.72 -1.38 -19.30
N GLY A 160 -6.22 -1.80 -20.46
CA GLY A 160 -7.38 -1.20 -21.10
C GLY A 160 -8.66 -1.35 -20.27
N SER A 161 -9.73 -0.69 -20.72
CA SER A 161 -11.03 -0.77 -20.06
C SER A 161 -11.57 -2.21 -20.05
N LEU A 162 -11.97 -2.70 -18.87
CA LEU A 162 -12.68 -3.97 -18.74
C LEU A 162 -14.14 -3.90 -19.21
N GLU A 163 -14.66 -2.69 -19.46
CA GLU A 163 -16.01 -2.50 -19.98
C GLU A 163 -16.04 -2.75 -21.49
N PRO A 164 -16.93 -3.63 -21.97
CA PRO A 164 -17.01 -3.91 -23.40
C PRO A 164 -17.52 -2.68 -24.16
N PRO A 165 -16.92 -2.34 -25.31
CA PRO A 165 -17.36 -1.21 -26.13
C PRO A 165 -18.78 -1.47 -26.67
N ARG A 166 -19.65 -0.47 -26.55
CA ARG A 166 -21.02 -0.53 -27.07
C ARG A 166 -21.11 -0.15 -28.55
N ASP A 167 -20.37 0.88 -28.94
CA ASP A 167 -20.35 1.45 -30.28
C ASP A 167 -18.92 1.76 -30.71
N LEU A 168 -18.67 1.78 -32.02
CA LEU A 168 -17.36 2.06 -32.61
C LEU A 168 -16.93 3.53 -32.41
N PHE A 169 -17.89 4.44 -32.26
CA PHE A 169 -17.66 5.88 -32.10
C PHE A 169 -18.26 6.37 -30.79
N ILE A 170 -17.53 7.25 -30.10
CA ILE A 170 -17.98 7.90 -28.87
C ILE A 170 -17.87 9.43 -29.00
N ASP A 171 -18.86 10.15 -28.50
CA ASP A 171 -18.82 11.61 -28.38
C ASP A 171 -18.23 11.98 -27.02
N VAL A 172 -17.01 12.53 -27.00
CA VAL A 172 -16.32 12.91 -25.76
C VAL A 172 -16.50 14.40 -25.50
N ARG A 173 -16.98 14.76 -24.31
CA ARG A 173 -17.03 16.16 -23.86
C ARG A 173 -15.81 16.52 -23.05
N VAL A 174 -15.17 17.61 -23.47
CA VAL A 174 -14.10 18.31 -22.74
C VAL A 174 -14.55 18.75 -21.35
N LEU A 175 -13.82 18.35 -20.30
CA LEU A 175 -14.01 18.91 -18.95
C LEU A 175 -12.98 20.00 -18.62
N LYS A 176 -11.74 19.87 -19.11
CA LYS A 176 -10.65 20.84 -18.92
C LYS A 176 -9.77 20.90 -20.16
N ASP A 177 -9.13 22.05 -20.36
CA ASP A 177 -8.19 22.27 -21.46
C ASP A 177 -6.93 21.43 -21.26
N ALA A 178 -6.64 20.53 -22.21
CA ALA A 178 -5.50 19.63 -22.19
C ALA A 178 -4.50 19.91 -23.33
N GLY A 179 -4.72 20.97 -24.12
CA GLY A 179 -3.89 21.28 -25.28
C GLY A 179 -4.14 20.36 -26.48
N GLU A 180 -3.07 20.05 -27.21
CA GLU A 180 -3.10 19.20 -28.40
C GLU A 180 -2.84 17.73 -28.03
N ILE A 181 -3.75 16.83 -28.41
CA ILE A 181 -3.64 15.39 -28.12
C ILE A 181 -3.28 14.66 -29.42
N GLN A 182 -2.22 13.86 -29.33
CA GLN A 182 -1.76 13.03 -30.43
C GLN A 182 -2.35 11.62 -30.29
N THR A 183 -3.10 11.21 -31.30
CA THR A 183 -3.60 9.83 -31.42
C THR A 183 -2.78 9.08 -32.46
N GLU A 184 -2.84 7.75 -32.44
CA GLU A 184 -2.16 6.88 -33.41
C GLU A 184 -2.61 7.14 -34.86
N TYR A 185 -3.82 7.71 -35.07
CA TYR A 185 -4.37 8.05 -36.38
C TYR A 185 -4.19 9.53 -36.78
N GLY A 186 -3.58 10.37 -35.93
CA GLY A 186 -3.27 11.77 -36.25
C GLY A 186 -3.51 12.78 -35.12
N PHE A 187 -3.33 14.06 -35.45
CA PHE A 187 -3.54 15.19 -34.53
C PHE A 187 -5.03 15.46 -34.32
N THR A 188 -5.44 15.52 -33.06
CA THR A 188 -6.79 15.96 -32.69
C THR A 188 -6.70 17.11 -31.69
N PHE A 189 -7.35 18.23 -32.00
CA PHE A 189 -7.58 19.31 -31.05
C PHE A 189 -8.67 18.87 -30.06
N ALA A 190 -8.29 17.98 -29.15
CA ALA A 190 -9.20 17.42 -28.17
C ALA A 190 -8.77 17.92 -26.79
N LYS A 191 -9.48 18.91 -26.26
CA LYS A 191 -9.38 19.23 -24.84
C LYS A 191 -10.02 18.06 -24.08
N VAL A 192 -9.30 17.03 -23.63
CA VAL A 192 -9.96 15.87 -23.00
C VAL A 192 -9.33 15.56 -21.66
N THR A 193 -10.19 15.49 -20.64
CA THR A 193 -9.95 14.72 -19.43
C THR A 193 -10.90 13.55 -19.53
N LEU A 194 -10.36 12.35 -19.77
CA LEU A 194 -11.14 11.11 -19.86
C LEU A 194 -11.65 10.76 -18.47
N ASN A 195 -12.97 10.71 -18.30
CA ASN A 195 -13.59 9.75 -17.38
C ASN A 195 -14.43 8.85 -18.27
N VAL A 196 -13.97 7.60 -18.41
CA VAL A 196 -14.85 6.47 -18.70
C VAL A 196 -15.41 6.02 -17.36
#